data_AF-A0AA39HNK6-F1
#
_entry.id   AF-A0AA39HNK6-F1
#
_cell.length_a   1.000
_cell.length_b   1.000
_cell.length_c   1.000
_cell.angle_alpha   90.00
_cell.angle_beta   90.00
_cell.angle_gamma   90.00
#
_symmetry.space_group_name_H-M   'P 1'
#
loop_
_entity.id
_entity.type
_entity.pdbx_description
1 polymer ?
#
loop_
_entity_poly.entity_id
_entity_poly.type
_entity_poly.pdbx_seq_one_letter_code
_entity_poly.pdbx_strand_id
1 'polypeptide(L)'
;MRSLGEQRKNKFVRYVFYAQFLFETVPMSIGFFVEAVLHIVAGMLVANGNAMVVVRQFSNCATITLFSQRIFHILYPTTSAKNFNYMAVVFLLFAFAGLAALGTYYGIDDNDAHMAPLAEGCWANHCLEFDRVRVLVWLNITLVTSSLASTVLGSTTLLLLYKHRKVMRSLAEQRKNKFVRYVFYAQFLFETVPMSIGFFVEAVLHIVAGMYVGPYGTIGVALDCATQTSAYYLIALKKSKSVVNIVSTMK
;
A
#
# COMPACT_ATOMS: atom_id res chain seq x y z
N MET A 1 22.25 -11.60 28.66
CA MET A 1 21.08 -10.70 28.83
C MET A 1 20.69 -9.86 27.60
N ARG A 2 21.13 -10.16 26.35
CA ARG A 2 20.77 -9.38 25.14
C ARG A 2 19.47 -9.80 24.40
N SER A 3 18.75 -10.86 24.80
CA SER A 3 17.68 -11.43 23.95
C SER A 3 16.27 -10.83 24.13
N LEU A 4 15.97 -10.11 25.22
CA LEU A 4 14.61 -9.57 25.46
C LEU A 4 14.32 -8.27 24.68
N GLY A 5 15.36 -7.51 24.29
CA GLY A 5 15.20 -6.29 23.49
C GLY A 5 14.83 -6.56 22.04
N GLU A 6 15.22 -7.70 21.50
CA GLU A 6 15.07 -8.03 20.08
C GLU A 6 13.66 -8.58 19.74
N GLN A 7 12.96 -9.17 20.72
CA GLN A 7 11.56 -9.58 20.55
C GLN A 7 10.58 -8.41 20.39
N ARG A 8 10.83 -7.24 21.01
CA ARG A 8 9.90 -6.08 20.90
C ARG A 8 9.96 -5.40 19.53
N LYS A 9 11.12 -5.37 18.85
CA LYS A 9 11.26 -4.75 17.52
C LYS A 9 10.45 -5.46 16.43
N ASN A 10 10.11 -6.74 16.62
CA ASN A 10 9.31 -7.53 15.67
C ASN A 10 7.79 -7.33 15.80
N LYS A 11 7.30 -6.77 16.92
CA LYS A 11 5.85 -6.51 17.09
C LYS A 11 5.37 -5.38 16.19
N PHE A 12 6.19 -4.35 15.99
CA PHE A 12 5.83 -3.19 15.17
C PHE A 12 5.53 -3.55 13.71
N VAL A 13 6.43 -4.31 13.07
CA VAL A 13 6.20 -4.82 11.71
C VAL A 13 4.92 -5.64 11.66
N ARG A 14 4.64 -6.48 12.67
CA ARG A 14 3.36 -7.21 12.72
C ARG A 14 2.15 -6.28 12.82
N TYR A 15 2.21 -5.21 13.62
CA TYR A 15 1.07 -4.29 13.75
C TYR A 15 0.78 -3.53 12.47
N VAL A 16 1.81 -3.06 11.74
CA VAL A 16 1.62 -2.38 10.45
C VAL A 16 0.99 -3.33 9.43
N PHE A 17 1.49 -4.57 9.33
CA PHE A 17 0.93 -5.58 8.43
C PHE A 17 -0.46 -6.10 8.87
N TYR A 18 -0.74 -6.20 10.17
CA TYR A 18 -2.08 -6.55 10.67
C TYR A 18 -3.09 -5.43 10.42
N ALA A 19 -2.68 -4.17 10.60
CA ALA A 19 -3.52 -3.01 10.28
C ALA A 19 -3.83 -2.99 8.78
N GLN A 20 -2.83 -3.24 7.94
CA GLN A 20 -3.02 -3.39 6.50
C GLN A 20 -4.00 -4.52 6.15
N PHE A 21 -3.83 -5.70 6.74
CA PHE A 21 -4.71 -6.85 6.54
C PHE A 21 -6.16 -6.58 6.98
N LEU A 22 -6.38 -5.98 8.16
CA LEU A 22 -7.71 -5.63 8.66
C LEU A 22 -8.38 -4.56 7.78
N PHE A 23 -7.62 -3.60 7.26
CA PHE A 23 -8.15 -2.57 6.36
C PHE A 23 -8.45 -3.11 4.96
N GLU A 24 -7.76 -4.16 4.49
CA GLU A 24 -7.97 -4.76 3.16
C GLU A 24 -9.09 -5.81 3.13
N THR A 25 -9.28 -6.58 4.22
CA THR A 25 -10.26 -7.69 4.27
C THR A 25 -11.69 -7.25 4.64
N VAL A 26 -11.83 -6.17 5.40
CA VAL A 26 -13.14 -5.66 5.85
C VAL A 26 -13.96 -5.01 4.73
N PRO A 27 -13.38 -4.22 3.80
CA PRO A 27 -14.16 -3.64 2.69
C PRO A 27 -14.51 -4.68 1.61
N MET A 28 -13.62 -5.65 1.36
CA MET A 28 -13.80 -6.64 0.28
C MET A 28 -14.91 -7.67 0.56
N SER A 29 -15.33 -7.82 1.82
CA SER A 29 -16.34 -8.80 2.24
C SER A 29 -17.77 -8.24 2.31
N ILE A 30 -17.95 -6.92 2.19
CA ILE A 30 -19.27 -6.26 2.30
C ILE A 30 -19.90 -6.02 0.90
N GLY A 31 -19.16 -6.23 -0.19
CA GLY A 31 -19.59 -5.89 -1.56
C GLY A 31 -20.53 -6.87 -2.29
N PHE A 32 -21.19 -7.82 -1.63
CA PHE A 32 -21.87 -8.94 -2.32
C PHE A 32 -23.38 -9.10 -2.11
N PHE A 33 -24.11 -8.11 -1.59
CA PHE A 33 -25.58 -8.21 -1.45
C PHE A 33 -26.35 -7.21 -2.32
N VAL A 34 -26.96 -7.77 -3.37
CA VAL A 34 -27.92 -7.23 -4.37
C VAL A 34 -29.33 -7.27 -3.70
N GLU A 35 -30.34 -6.40 -3.86
CA GLU A 35 -31.03 -5.96 -5.09
C GLU A 35 -32.03 -4.78 -4.86
N ALA A 36 -31.98 -4.05 -3.74
CA ALA A 36 -32.70 -2.77 -3.55
C ALA A 36 -31.86 -1.53 -3.97
N VAL A 37 -30.86 -1.77 -4.82
CA VAL A 37 -29.51 -1.25 -4.59
C VAL A 37 -29.18 -0.05 -5.49
N LEU A 38 -29.92 0.36 -6.53
CA LEU A 38 -29.40 1.33 -7.54
C LEU A 38 -28.90 2.72 -7.02
N HIS A 39 -29.59 3.36 -6.06
CA HIS A 39 -29.08 4.60 -5.43
C HIS A 39 -28.01 4.32 -4.35
N ILE A 40 -28.08 3.15 -3.72
CA ILE A 40 -27.03 2.64 -2.84
C ILE A 40 -25.81 2.17 -3.66
N VAL A 41 -25.96 1.74 -4.92
CA VAL A 41 -24.91 1.24 -5.83
C VAL A 41 -24.03 2.42 -6.17
N ALA A 42 -24.60 3.57 -6.54
CA ALA A 42 -23.81 4.76 -6.82
C ALA A 42 -23.02 5.18 -5.57
N GLY A 43 -23.67 5.23 -4.40
CA GLY A 43 -23.00 5.50 -3.12
C GLY A 43 -21.94 4.45 -2.75
N MET A 44 -22.20 3.16 -2.97
CA MET A 44 -21.29 2.05 -2.73
C MET A 44 -20.16 2.00 -3.74
N LEU A 45 -20.37 2.42 -4.98
CA LEU A 45 -19.32 2.50 -6.01
C LEU A 45 -18.36 3.65 -5.70
N VAL A 46 -18.89 4.82 -5.34
CA VAL A 46 -18.08 5.97 -4.90
C VAL A 46 -17.34 5.63 -3.61
N ALA A 47 -18.02 4.99 -2.64
CA ALA A 47 -17.40 4.51 -1.42
C ALA A 47 -16.33 3.45 -1.68
N ASN A 48 -16.56 2.51 -2.61
CA ASN A 48 -15.60 1.46 -2.97
C ASN A 48 -14.39 2.01 -3.72
N GLY A 49 -14.60 2.96 -4.64
CA GLY A 49 -13.52 3.66 -5.33
C GLY A 49 -12.62 4.42 -4.35
N ASN A 50 -13.24 5.20 -3.46
CA ASN A 50 -12.52 5.91 -2.41
C ASN A 50 -11.84 4.95 -1.43
N ALA A 51 -12.49 3.86 -1.03
CA ALA A 51 -11.89 2.85 -0.17
C ALA A 51 -10.65 2.21 -0.81
N MET A 52 -10.71 1.87 -2.10
CA MET A 52 -9.57 1.30 -2.82
C MET A 52 -8.40 2.29 -2.91
N VAL A 53 -8.68 3.56 -3.20
CA VAL A 53 -7.66 4.63 -3.19
C VAL A 53 -7.04 4.78 -1.81
N VAL A 54 -7.86 4.80 -0.76
CA VAL A 54 -7.42 4.96 0.63
C VAL A 54 -6.54 3.76 1.05
N VAL A 55 -6.96 2.54 0.75
CA VAL A 55 -6.18 1.31 1.01
C VAL A 55 -4.86 1.35 0.27
N ARG A 56 -4.87 1.72 -1.01
CA ARG A 56 -3.65 1.82 -1.81
C ARG A 56 -2.70 2.87 -1.26
N GLN A 57 -3.23 4.03 -0.87
CA GLN A 57 -2.44 5.10 -0.27
C GLN A 57 -1.86 4.67 1.08
N PHE A 58 -2.62 3.95 1.89
CA PHE A 58 -2.12 3.36 3.13
C PHE A 58 -0.96 2.40 2.87
N SER A 59 -1.08 1.51 1.88
CA SER A 59 -0.01 0.58 1.48
C SER A 59 1.26 1.31 1.02
N ASN A 60 1.11 2.37 0.21
CA ASN A 60 2.22 3.20 -0.26
C ASN A 60 2.93 3.90 0.90
N CYS A 61 2.17 4.51 1.82
CA CYS A 61 2.69 5.11 3.03
C CYS A 61 3.43 4.09 3.90
N ALA A 62 2.84 2.91 4.12
CA ALA A 62 3.45 1.85 4.93
C ALA A 62 4.79 1.40 4.35
N THR A 63 4.87 1.29 3.02
CA THR A 63 6.09 0.91 2.31
C THR A 63 7.17 2.00 2.39
N ILE A 64 6.79 3.27 2.23
CA ILE A 64 7.66 4.44 2.45
C ILE A 64 8.24 4.43 3.87
N THR A 65 7.39 4.20 4.88
CA THR A 65 7.82 4.10 6.28
C THR A 65 8.77 2.92 6.49
N LEU A 66 8.52 1.77 5.87
CA LEU A 66 9.37 0.59 5.96
C LEU A 66 10.76 0.86 5.38
N PHE A 67 10.86 1.47 4.20
CA PHE A 67 12.15 1.86 3.62
C PHE A 67 12.85 2.92 4.48
N SER A 68 12.14 3.94 4.95
CA SER A 68 12.69 4.99 5.80
C SER A 68 13.27 4.42 7.10
N GLN A 69 12.55 3.50 7.75
CA GLN A 69 13.01 2.80 8.94
C GLN A 69 14.29 2.00 8.68
N ARG A 70 14.40 1.37 7.50
CA ARG A 70 15.59 0.60 7.12
C ARG A 70 16.79 1.49 6.85
N ILE A 71 16.60 2.58 6.13
CA ILE A 71 17.63 3.59 5.90
C ILE A 71 18.15 4.10 7.25
N PHE A 72 17.25 4.50 8.15
CA PHE A 72 17.63 4.98 9.48
C PHE A 72 18.43 3.95 10.29
N HIS A 73 18.00 2.68 10.30
CA HIS A 73 18.70 1.63 11.03
C HIS A 73 20.09 1.30 10.45
N ILE A 74 20.28 1.45 9.13
CA ILE A 74 21.58 1.24 8.48
C ILE A 74 22.53 2.41 8.78
N LEU A 75 22.02 3.65 8.74
CA LEU A 75 22.82 4.85 8.98
C LEU A 75 23.17 5.06 10.46
N TYR A 76 22.25 4.75 11.38
CA TYR A 76 22.38 5.06 12.81
C TYR A 76 22.17 3.82 13.70
N PRO A 77 23.06 2.80 13.63
CA PRO A 77 22.88 1.53 14.33
C PRO A 77 22.87 1.65 15.87
N THR A 78 23.47 2.72 16.42
CA THR A 78 23.56 2.96 17.87
C THR A 78 22.31 3.61 18.45
N THR A 79 21.48 4.24 17.63
CA THR A 79 20.32 5.00 18.11
C THR A 79 19.14 4.08 18.43
N SER A 80 18.34 4.46 19.43
CA SER A 80 17.17 3.67 19.80
C SER A 80 16.08 3.81 18.72
N ALA A 81 15.81 2.70 18.01
CA ALA A 81 14.80 2.67 16.94
C ALA A 81 13.36 2.97 17.40
N LYS A 82 13.11 3.06 18.71
CA LYS A 82 11.76 3.27 19.26
C LYS A 82 11.23 4.66 18.89
N ASN A 83 12.05 5.70 19.07
CA ASN A 83 11.62 7.08 18.84
C ASN A 83 11.39 7.33 17.35
N PHE A 84 12.27 6.82 16.50
CA PHE A 84 12.10 6.91 15.05
C PHE A 84 10.82 6.20 14.59
N ASN A 85 10.57 4.97 15.06
CA ASN A 85 9.35 4.24 14.69
C ASN A 85 8.09 4.99 15.14
N TYR A 86 8.09 5.53 16.36
CA TYR A 86 6.96 6.31 16.86
C TYR A 86 6.71 7.55 15.99
N MET A 87 7.76 8.33 15.71
CA MET A 87 7.65 9.51 14.83
C MET A 87 7.18 9.14 13.42
N ALA A 88 7.70 8.05 12.85
CA ALA A 88 7.30 7.59 11.52
C ALA A 88 5.84 7.14 11.44
N VAL A 89 5.32 6.50 12.50
CA VAL A 89 3.90 6.11 12.59
C VAL A 89 3.00 7.32 12.72
N VAL A 90 3.38 8.25 13.59
CA VAL A 90 2.62 9.50 13.80
C VAL A 90 2.57 10.28 12.50
N PHE A 91 3.70 10.44 11.81
CA PHE A 91 3.76 11.08 10.50
C PHE A 91 2.89 10.36 9.47
N LEU A 92 2.95 9.02 9.41
CA LEU A 92 2.13 8.23 8.51
C LEU A 92 0.63 8.39 8.77
N LEU A 93 0.22 8.40 10.04
CA LEU A 93 -1.17 8.61 10.43
C LEU A 93 -1.66 10.01 10.02
N PHE A 94 -0.86 11.06 10.27
CA PHE A 94 -1.21 12.41 9.87
C PHE A 94 -1.25 12.59 8.34
N ALA A 95 -0.25 12.05 7.62
CA ALA A 95 -0.22 12.10 6.17
C ALA A 95 -1.42 11.36 5.55
N PHE A 96 -1.75 10.18 6.08
CA PHE A 96 -2.91 9.41 5.66
C PHE A 96 -4.23 10.14 5.94
N ALA A 97 -4.41 10.65 7.17
CA ALA A 97 -5.62 11.39 7.55
C ALA A 97 -5.79 12.67 6.71
N GLY A 98 -4.70 13.41 6.46
CA GLY A 98 -4.72 14.60 5.62
C GLY A 98 -5.10 14.30 4.17
N LEU A 99 -4.53 13.24 3.58
CA LEU A 99 -4.89 12.81 2.23
C LEU A 99 -6.33 12.31 2.13
N ALA A 100 -6.82 11.56 3.12
CA ALA A 100 -8.20 11.10 3.16
C ALA A 100 -9.20 12.26 3.32
N ALA A 101 -8.85 13.26 4.15
CA ALA A 101 -9.66 14.47 4.31
C ALA A 101 -9.70 15.30 3.03
N LEU A 102 -8.56 15.49 2.35
CA LEU A 102 -8.50 16.18 1.07
C LEU A 102 -9.31 15.45 -0.01
N GLY A 103 -9.17 14.14 -0.12
CA GLY A 103 -9.95 13.34 -1.07
C GLY A 103 -11.46 13.45 -0.83
N THR A 104 -11.90 13.40 0.43
CA THR A 104 -13.31 13.60 0.81
C THR A 104 -13.78 15.02 0.50
N TYR A 105 -12.96 16.03 0.80
CA TYR A 105 -13.29 17.43 0.52
C TYR A 105 -13.52 17.69 -0.97
N TYR A 106 -12.60 17.24 -1.83
CA TYR A 106 -12.76 17.34 -3.29
C TYR A 106 -13.97 16.56 -3.80
N GLY A 107 -14.27 15.41 -3.17
CA GLY A 107 -15.46 14.62 -3.53
C GLY A 107 -16.79 15.27 -3.15
N ILE A 108 -16.84 16.12 -2.11
CA ILE A 108 -18.08 16.79 -1.69
C ILE A 108 -18.31 18.07 -2.51
N ASP A 109 -17.26 18.86 -2.75
CA ASP A 109 -17.35 20.14 -3.46
C ASP A 109 -17.90 20.00 -4.90
N ASP A 110 -17.60 18.89 -5.57
CA ASP A 110 -18.13 18.58 -6.92
C ASP A 110 -19.62 18.22 -6.91
N ASN A 111 -20.12 17.53 -5.88
CA ASN A 111 -21.46 16.93 -5.90
C ASN A 111 -22.61 17.96 -5.88
N ASP A 112 -22.34 19.21 -5.50
CA ASP A 112 -23.36 20.28 -5.49
C ASP A 112 -23.63 20.85 -6.91
N ALA A 113 -22.82 20.50 -7.92
CA ALA A 113 -22.95 21.01 -9.28
C ALA A 113 -23.74 20.05 -10.20
N HIS A 114 -25.08 20.05 -10.07
CA HIS A 114 -26.01 19.61 -11.13
C HIS A 114 -25.92 18.12 -11.54
N MET A 115 -26.39 17.22 -10.67
CA MET A 115 -26.62 15.82 -11.06
C MET A 115 -27.76 15.71 -12.08
N ALA A 116 -27.42 15.76 -13.37
CA ALA A 116 -28.31 15.24 -14.40
C ALA A 116 -28.49 13.71 -14.20
N PRO A 117 -29.70 13.16 -14.41
CA PRO A 117 -29.92 11.72 -14.29
C PRO A 117 -29.00 10.94 -15.24
N LEU A 118 -28.34 9.91 -14.73
CA LEU A 118 -27.47 9.02 -15.51
C LEU A 118 -28.23 8.41 -16.68
N ALA A 119 -27.63 8.41 -17.86
CA ALA A 119 -28.21 7.76 -19.04
C ALA A 119 -28.39 6.25 -18.81
N GLU A 120 -29.54 5.71 -19.21
CA GLU A 120 -29.83 4.28 -19.11
C GLU A 120 -28.79 3.45 -19.89
N GLY A 121 -28.34 2.36 -19.29
CA GLY A 121 -27.32 1.47 -19.88
C GLY A 121 -25.87 1.88 -19.63
N CYS A 122 -25.63 3.01 -18.96
CA CYS A 122 -24.28 3.39 -18.60
C CYS A 122 -23.84 2.82 -17.24
N TRP A 123 -22.77 2.04 -17.25
CA TRP A 123 -22.18 1.52 -16.02
C TRP A 123 -21.49 2.68 -15.27
N ALA A 124 -21.91 2.85 -14.01
CA ALA A 124 -21.77 4.06 -13.18
C ALA A 124 -20.40 4.75 -13.16
N ASN A 125 -19.30 4.03 -13.38
CA ASN A 125 -18.00 4.68 -13.45
C ASN A 125 -17.80 5.49 -14.72
N HIS A 126 -18.30 5.06 -15.89
CA HIS A 126 -17.95 5.68 -17.18
C HIS A 126 -18.79 6.91 -17.54
N CYS A 127 -19.98 7.12 -16.95
CA CYS A 127 -20.86 8.25 -17.30
C CYS A 127 -20.75 9.50 -16.43
N LEU A 128 -19.92 9.49 -15.38
CA LEU A 128 -19.58 10.70 -14.64
C LEU A 128 -18.49 11.47 -15.41
N GLU A 129 -18.86 12.12 -16.51
CA GLU A 129 -17.90 12.66 -17.48
C GLU A 129 -17.37 14.05 -17.14
N PHE A 130 -18.08 14.84 -16.33
CA PHE A 130 -17.80 16.28 -16.18
C PHE A 130 -17.01 16.71 -14.92
N ASP A 131 -17.04 15.93 -13.84
CA ASP A 131 -16.31 16.24 -12.58
C ASP A 131 -15.11 15.31 -12.31
N ARG A 132 -14.86 14.39 -13.24
CA ARG A 132 -13.71 13.47 -13.19
C ARG A 132 -12.36 14.17 -13.16
N VAL A 133 -12.20 15.34 -13.79
CA VAL A 133 -10.86 15.88 -14.06
C VAL A 133 -10.13 16.24 -12.77
N ARG A 134 -10.79 16.91 -11.81
CA ARG A 134 -10.12 17.35 -10.57
C ARG A 134 -9.75 16.18 -9.67
N VAL A 135 -10.71 15.30 -9.40
CA VAL A 135 -10.49 14.11 -8.56
C VAL A 135 -9.45 13.18 -9.22
N LEU A 136 -9.55 12.93 -10.53
CA LEU A 136 -8.59 12.10 -11.25
C LEU A 136 -7.19 12.72 -11.29
N VAL A 137 -7.07 14.04 -11.48
CA VAL A 137 -5.78 14.75 -11.41
C VAL A 137 -5.20 14.63 -10.00
N TRP A 138 -6.00 14.85 -8.95
CA TRP A 138 -5.53 14.70 -7.56
C TRP A 138 -5.08 13.28 -7.25
N LEU A 139 -5.85 12.27 -7.68
CA LEU A 139 -5.52 10.86 -7.53
C LEU A 139 -4.23 10.53 -8.26
N ASN A 140 -4.09 10.95 -9.52
CA ASN A 140 -2.89 10.72 -10.31
C ASN A 140 -1.67 11.40 -9.70
N ILE A 141 -1.78 12.66 -9.25
CA ILE A 141 -0.68 13.34 -8.56
C ILE A 141 -0.28 12.57 -7.31
N THR A 142 -1.23 12.15 -6.48
CA THR A 142 -0.96 11.42 -5.23
C THR A 142 -0.32 10.05 -5.50
N LEU A 143 -0.82 9.32 -6.50
CA LEU A 143 -0.27 8.02 -6.92
C LEU A 143 1.13 8.14 -7.49
N VAL A 144 1.35 9.08 -8.42
CA VAL A 144 2.65 9.32 -9.05
C VAL A 144 3.68 9.77 -8.02
N THR A 145 3.33 10.74 -7.16
CA THR A 145 4.24 11.25 -6.13
C THR A 145 4.61 10.18 -5.11
N SER A 146 3.64 9.39 -4.65
CA SER A 146 3.90 8.29 -3.70
C SER A 146 4.74 7.17 -4.33
N SER A 147 4.50 6.82 -5.61
CA SER A 147 5.30 5.85 -6.35
C SER A 147 6.74 6.32 -6.59
N LEU A 148 6.94 7.61 -6.93
CA LEU A 148 8.26 8.21 -7.03
C LEU A 148 8.99 8.18 -5.69
N ALA A 149 8.32 8.57 -4.60
CA ALA A 149 8.89 8.55 -3.25
C ALA A 149 9.30 7.13 -2.82
N SER A 150 8.44 6.12 -3.03
CA SER A 150 8.75 4.72 -2.70
C SER A 150 9.91 4.20 -3.55
N THR A 151 9.97 4.55 -4.83
CA THR A 151 11.06 4.17 -5.74
C THR A 151 12.40 4.76 -5.32
N VAL A 152 12.43 6.06 -4.98
CA VAL A 152 13.65 6.75 -4.54
C VAL A 152 14.15 6.18 -3.21
N LEU A 153 13.26 5.99 -2.23
CA LEU A 153 13.63 5.42 -0.92
C LEU A 153 14.03 3.94 -1.03
N GLY A 154 13.33 3.16 -1.84
CA GLY A 154 13.68 1.76 -2.10
C GLY A 154 15.04 1.62 -2.78
N SER A 155 15.32 2.45 -3.79
CA SER A 155 16.62 2.51 -4.46
C SER A 155 17.73 2.92 -3.50
N THR A 156 17.49 3.94 -2.66
CA THR A 156 18.42 4.36 -1.61
C THR A 156 18.71 3.22 -0.63
N THR A 157 17.67 2.49 -0.22
CA THR A 157 17.80 1.32 0.65
C THR A 157 18.66 0.23 -0.01
N LEU A 158 18.45 -0.06 -1.30
CA LEU A 158 19.27 -1.02 -2.05
C LEU A 158 20.74 -0.62 -2.12
N LEU A 159 21.01 0.66 -2.44
CA LEU A 159 22.37 1.20 -2.50
C LEU A 159 23.07 1.10 -1.14
N LEU A 160 22.38 1.45 -0.05
CA LEU A 160 22.91 1.33 1.30
C LEU A 160 23.17 -0.13 1.70
N LEU A 161 22.26 -1.05 1.33
CA LEU A 161 22.44 -2.49 1.55
C LEU A 161 23.60 -3.07 0.75
N TYR A 162 23.84 -2.57 -0.46
CA TYR A 162 25.00 -2.96 -1.26
C TYR A 162 26.29 -2.45 -0.61
N LYS A 163 26.35 -1.16 -0.26
CA LYS A 163 27.51 -0.52 0.38
C LYS A 163 27.88 -1.16 1.72
N HIS A 164 26.90 -1.48 2.57
CA HIS A 164 27.12 -2.01 3.92
C HIS A 164 27.04 -3.54 4.02
N ARG A 165 27.13 -4.27 2.90
CA ARG A 165 26.99 -5.74 2.87
C ARG A 165 27.97 -6.46 3.80
N LYS A 166 29.21 -5.97 3.93
CA LYS A 166 30.27 -6.62 4.73
C LYS A 166 30.02 -6.55 6.25
N VAL A 167 29.32 -5.50 6.70
CA VAL A 167 29.06 -5.24 8.14
C VAL A 167 27.91 -6.10 8.67
N MET A 168 26.96 -6.46 7.81
CA MET A 168 25.73 -7.17 8.20
C MET A 168 25.90 -8.70 8.13
N ARG A 169 26.58 -9.30 9.12
CA ARG A 169 26.84 -10.76 9.16
C ARG A 169 25.74 -11.63 9.77
N SER A 170 24.81 -11.08 10.56
CA SER A 170 23.83 -11.94 11.24
C SER A 170 22.82 -12.55 10.25
N LEU A 171 22.56 -13.86 10.37
CA LEU A 171 21.60 -14.58 9.52
C LEU A 171 20.19 -13.99 9.60
N ALA A 172 19.81 -13.49 10.78
CA ALA A 172 18.52 -12.83 10.98
C ALA A 172 18.40 -11.52 10.17
N GLU A 173 19.48 -10.74 10.09
CA GLU A 173 19.48 -9.50 9.32
C GLU A 173 19.55 -9.75 7.82
N GLN A 174 20.25 -10.80 7.38
CA GLN A 174 20.24 -11.21 5.97
C GLN A 174 18.84 -11.59 5.48
N ARG A 175 18.04 -12.32 6.28
CA ARG A 175 16.65 -12.66 5.93
C ARG A 175 15.78 -11.41 5.78
N LYS A 176 15.91 -10.45 6.71
CA LYS A 176 15.21 -9.17 6.64
C LYS A 176 15.62 -8.38 5.39
N ASN A 177 16.90 -8.29 5.09
CA ASN A 177 17.41 -7.58 3.91
C ASN A 177 16.91 -8.23 2.62
N LYS A 178 16.87 -9.57 2.56
CA LYS A 178 16.31 -10.30 1.42
C LYS A 178 14.82 -10.00 1.23
N PHE A 179 14.05 -9.94 2.32
CA PHE A 179 12.65 -9.55 2.28
C PHE A 179 12.45 -8.14 1.73
N VAL A 180 13.18 -7.15 2.25
CA VAL A 180 13.09 -5.75 1.79
C VAL A 180 13.40 -5.62 0.29
N ARG A 181 14.39 -6.37 -0.20
CA ARG A 181 14.71 -6.41 -1.64
C ARG A 181 13.56 -6.95 -2.48
N TYR A 182 12.91 -8.03 -2.04
CA TYR A 182 11.77 -8.58 -2.76
C TYR A 182 10.57 -7.64 -2.77
N VAL A 183 10.27 -7.00 -1.63
CA VAL A 183 9.19 -6.00 -1.55
C VAL A 183 9.45 -4.86 -2.53
N PHE A 184 10.68 -4.34 -2.58
CA PHE A 184 11.05 -3.30 -3.54
C PHE A 184 10.89 -3.76 -4.99
N TYR A 185 11.41 -4.95 -5.35
CA TYR A 185 11.30 -5.43 -6.73
C TYR A 185 9.85 -5.71 -7.14
N ALA A 186 9.04 -6.27 -6.24
CA ALA A 186 7.63 -6.47 -6.49
C ALA A 186 6.93 -5.13 -6.75
N GLN A 187 7.12 -4.15 -5.87
CA GLN A 187 6.51 -2.83 -6.05
C GLN A 187 7.00 -2.16 -7.33
N PHE A 188 8.30 -2.16 -7.60
CA PHE A 188 8.85 -1.54 -8.80
C PHE A 188 8.28 -2.18 -10.08
N LEU A 189 8.20 -3.51 -10.14
CA LEU A 189 7.72 -4.25 -11.30
C LEU A 189 6.21 -4.18 -11.50
N PHE A 190 5.41 -4.17 -10.43
CA PHE A 190 3.94 -4.19 -10.52
C PHE A 190 3.30 -2.80 -10.43
N GLU A 191 4.00 -1.80 -9.91
CA GLU A 191 3.46 -0.45 -9.76
C GLU A 191 4.19 0.56 -10.63
N THR A 192 5.50 0.75 -10.42
CA THR A 192 6.27 1.79 -11.10
C THR A 192 6.39 1.54 -12.60
N VAL A 193 6.67 0.29 -13.00
CA VAL A 193 6.84 -0.08 -14.42
C VAL A 193 5.53 0.07 -15.20
N PRO A 194 4.38 -0.51 -14.79
CA PRO A 194 3.12 -0.32 -15.50
C PRO A 194 2.67 1.14 -15.55
N MET A 195 2.90 1.91 -14.48
CA MET A 195 2.59 3.35 -14.46
C MET A 195 3.45 4.11 -15.48
N SER A 196 4.73 3.81 -15.56
CA SER A 196 5.65 4.44 -16.52
C SER A 196 5.29 4.07 -17.97
N ILE A 197 4.93 2.81 -18.22
CA ILE A 197 4.45 2.35 -19.53
C ILE A 197 3.14 3.06 -19.89
N GLY A 198 2.20 3.18 -18.95
CA GLY A 198 0.95 3.90 -19.15
C GLY A 198 1.18 5.36 -19.54
N PHE A 199 2.04 6.06 -18.80
CA PHE A 199 2.41 7.44 -19.10
C PHE A 199 3.09 7.59 -20.47
N PHE A 200 3.99 6.68 -20.81
CA PHE A 200 4.66 6.68 -22.11
C PHE A 200 3.69 6.42 -23.27
N VAL A 201 2.80 5.44 -23.13
CA VAL A 201 1.76 5.11 -24.13
C VAL A 201 0.81 6.28 -24.31
N GLU A 202 0.37 6.92 -23.23
CA GLU A 202 -0.51 8.09 -23.29
C GLU A 202 0.19 9.28 -23.97
N ALA A 203 1.46 9.53 -23.65
CA ALA A 203 2.23 10.62 -24.25
C ALA A 203 2.53 10.43 -25.74
N VAL A 204 2.77 9.19 -26.19
CA VAL A 204 3.16 8.88 -27.58
C VAL A 204 1.95 8.62 -28.47
N LEU A 205 0.96 7.88 -27.98
CA LEU A 205 -0.17 7.43 -28.79
C LEU A 205 -1.45 8.24 -28.53
N HIS A 206 -1.47 9.11 -27.51
CA HIS A 206 -2.68 9.79 -27.03
C HIS A 206 -3.81 8.81 -26.66
N ILE A 207 -3.44 7.57 -26.31
CA ILE A 207 -4.37 6.52 -25.90
C ILE A 207 -4.35 6.42 -24.37
N VAL A 208 -5.47 6.70 -23.74
CA VAL A 208 -5.64 6.52 -22.29
C VAL A 208 -5.80 5.03 -22.00
N ALA A 209 -4.71 4.38 -21.58
CA ALA A 209 -4.67 2.94 -21.29
C ALA A 209 -5.73 2.52 -20.26
N GLY A 210 -6.09 3.40 -19.32
CA GLY A 210 -7.14 3.16 -18.33
C GLY A 210 -8.49 2.80 -18.95
N MET A 211 -8.81 3.29 -20.15
CA MET A 211 -10.05 2.93 -20.85
C MET A 211 -10.06 1.48 -21.35
N TYR A 212 -8.90 0.94 -21.70
CA TYR A 212 -8.76 -0.44 -22.22
C TYR A 212 -8.58 -1.46 -21.11
N VAL A 213 -7.91 -1.06 -20.01
CA VAL A 213 -7.72 -1.94 -18.85
C VAL A 213 -9.07 -2.26 -18.18
N GLY A 214 -9.98 -1.27 -18.12
CA GLY A 214 -11.35 -1.47 -17.68
C GLY A 214 -11.48 -2.35 -16.41
N PRO A 215 -12.37 -3.37 -16.40
CA PRO A 215 -12.55 -4.25 -15.24
C PRO A 215 -11.36 -5.19 -14.99
N TYR A 216 -10.42 -5.35 -15.93
CA TYR A 216 -9.22 -6.18 -15.68
C TYR A 216 -8.28 -5.52 -14.67
N GLY A 217 -8.34 -4.19 -14.53
CA GLY A 217 -7.57 -3.47 -13.52
C GLY A 217 -7.95 -3.86 -12.09
N THR A 218 -9.24 -4.05 -11.81
CA THR A 218 -9.71 -4.46 -10.48
C THR A 218 -9.31 -5.90 -10.15
N ILE A 219 -9.32 -6.80 -11.14
CA ILE A 219 -8.82 -8.17 -11.00
C ILE A 219 -7.32 -8.17 -10.65
N GLY A 220 -6.53 -7.32 -11.32
CA GLY A 220 -5.10 -7.17 -11.04
C GLY A 220 -4.83 -6.73 -9.61
N VAL A 221 -5.57 -5.73 -9.12
CA VAL A 221 -5.48 -5.26 -7.73
C VAL A 221 -5.89 -6.35 -6.74
N ALA A 222 -6.98 -7.07 -7.00
CA ALA A 222 -7.41 -8.17 -6.14
C ALA A 222 -6.36 -9.29 -6.04
N LEU A 223 -5.72 -9.64 -7.18
CA LEU A 223 -4.64 -10.61 -7.22
C LEU A 223 -3.40 -10.14 -6.44
N ASP A 224 -3.04 -8.87 -6.53
CA ASP A 224 -1.93 -8.29 -5.76
C ASP A 224 -2.22 -8.38 -4.24
N CYS A 225 -3.39 -7.92 -3.80
CA CYS A 225 -3.83 -8.05 -2.40
C CYS A 225 -3.83 -9.50 -1.92
N ALA A 226 -4.36 -10.43 -2.73
CA ALA A 226 -4.37 -11.86 -2.40
C ALA A 226 -2.95 -12.43 -2.28
N THR A 227 -2.04 -12.01 -3.15
CA THR A 227 -0.64 -12.45 -3.15
C THR A 227 0.12 -11.93 -1.93
N GLN A 228 -0.03 -10.64 -1.61
CA GLN A 228 0.58 -10.02 -0.43
C GLN A 228 0.06 -10.65 0.87
N THR A 229 -1.25 -10.88 0.95
CA THR A 229 -1.90 -11.55 2.07
C THR A 229 -1.40 -12.98 2.24
N SER A 230 -1.32 -13.75 1.15
CA SER A 230 -0.83 -15.13 1.16
C SER A 230 0.63 -15.20 1.61
N ALA A 231 1.48 -14.30 1.09
CA ALA A 231 2.88 -14.21 1.49
C ALA A 231 3.03 -13.90 2.99
N TYR A 232 2.22 -12.97 3.51
CA TYR A 232 2.22 -12.64 4.95
C TYR A 232 1.80 -13.84 5.80
N TYR A 233 0.71 -14.51 5.43
CA TYR A 233 0.19 -15.67 6.15
C TYR A 233 1.22 -16.81 6.22
N LEU A 234 1.91 -17.10 5.12
CA LEU A 234 2.98 -18.11 5.08
C LEU A 234 4.17 -17.75 5.99
N ILE A 235 4.51 -16.46 6.10
CA ILE A 235 5.58 -16.00 7.00
C ILE A 235 5.13 -16.07 8.47
N ALA A 236 3.87 -15.71 8.76
CA ALA A 236 3.30 -15.75 10.10
C ALA A 236 3.23 -17.19 10.64
N LEU A 237 2.74 -18.13 9.84
CA LEU A 237 2.63 -19.54 10.20
C LEU A 237 4.00 -20.18 10.52
N LYS A 238 5.06 -19.85 9.77
CA LYS A 238 6.41 -20.38 10.01
C LYS A 238 6.99 -20.00 11.37
N LYS A 239 6.55 -18.88 11.97
CA LYS A 239 7.07 -18.43 13.28
C LYS A 239 6.42 -19.15 14.47
N SER A 240 5.21 -19.70 14.30
CA SER A 240 4.51 -20.42 15.38
C SER A 240 5.19 -21.76 15.71
N LYS A 241 5.68 -22.48 14.69
CA LYS A 241 6.28 -23.81 14.87
C LYS A 241 7.66 -23.81 15.55
N SER A 242 8.38 -22.69 15.58
CA SER A 242 9.75 -22.63 16.08
C SER A 242 9.87 -22.48 17.61
N VAL A 243 8.78 -22.12 18.31
CA VAL A 243 8.85 -21.81 19.76
C VAL A 243 8.60 -23.05 20.63
N VAL A 244 7.97 -24.10 20.09
CA VAL A 244 7.57 -25.28 20.89
C VAL A 244 8.73 -26.28 21.11
N ASN A 245 9.75 -26.31 20.25
CA ASN A 245 10.80 -27.34 20.31
C ASN A 245 11.99 -27.03 21.23
N ILE A 246 12.04 -25.88 21.93
CA ILE A 246 13.20 -25.55 22.79
C ILE A 246 12.91 -25.88 24.27
N VAL A 247 11.65 -26.12 24.64
CA VAL A 247 11.26 -26.38 26.05
C VAL A 247 11.35 -27.88 26.39
N SER A 248 11.38 -28.79 25.42
CA SER A 248 11.35 -30.23 25.68
C SER A 248 12.72 -30.91 25.84
N THR A 249 13.85 -30.20 25.67
CA THR A 249 15.21 -30.75 25.80
C THR A 249 15.98 -30.29 27.05
N MET A 250 15.31 -29.72 28.04
CA MET A 250 15.88 -29.54 29.39
C MET A 250 15.22 -30.53 30.35
N LYS A 251 15.58 -31.81 30.24
CA LYS A 251 15.43 -32.83 31.29
C LYS A 251 16.67 -33.69 31.29
#